data_AF-A0A535S260-F1
#
_entry.id   AF-A0A535S260-F1
#
_cell.length_a   1.000
_cell.length_b   1.000
_cell.length_c   1.000
_cell.angle_alpha   90.00
_cell.angle_beta   90.00
_cell.angle_gamma   90.00
#
_symmetry.space_group_name_H-M   'P 1'
#
loop_
_entity.id
_entity.type
_entity.pdbx_description
1 polymer ?
#
loop_
_entity_poly.entity_id
_entity_poly.type
_entity_poly.pdbx_seq_one_letter_code
_entity_poly.pdbx_strand_id
1 'polypeptide(L)' 'MSNNEFGLPVSIDFAPEGSLCEWCGKPAMQQLTAIGGKYHNEGGFFCHVCGEKFIRAVADPHRRVVSPEASAERQALST' A
#
# COMPACT_ATOMS: atom_id res chain seq x y z
N MET A 1 8.69 15.80 10.09
CA MET A 1 8.61 14.33 10.19
C MET A 1 9.39 13.78 9.03
N SER A 2 10.55 13.21 9.34
CA SER A 2 11.52 12.66 8.40
C SER A 2 10.84 11.61 7.52
N ASN A 3 10.77 11.85 6.21
CA ASN A 3 10.53 10.78 5.26
C ASN A 3 11.61 9.73 5.51
N ASN A 4 11.22 8.53 5.89
CA ASN A 4 12.17 7.48 6.24
C ASN A 4 13.01 7.18 5.00
N GLU A 5 14.26 7.64 5.03
CA GLU A 5 15.28 7.39 4.01
C GLU A 5 15.70 5.90 3.98
N PHE A 6 15.23 5.13 4.96
CA PHE A 6 15.57 3.73 5.18
C PHE A 6 14.31 2.85 5.13
N GLY A 7 14.04 2.30 3.94
CA GLY A 7 13.12 1.19 3.77
C GLY A 7 11.65 1.57 3.68
N LEU A 8 11.05 1.18 2.56
CA LEU A 8 9.59 1.05 2.48
C LEU A 8 9.14 0.04 3.55
N PRO A 9 7.92 0.16 4.12
CA PRO A 9 7.40 -0.80 5.11
C PRO A 9 7.02 -2.15 4.48
N VAL A 10 7.54 -2.44 3.29
CA VAL A 10 7.37 -3.67 2.53
C VAL A 10 8.72 -4.12 1.97
N SER A 11 8.90 -5.42 1.84
CA SER A 11 9.90 -6.01 0.94
C SER A 11 9.38 -5.94 -0.48
N ILE A 12 10.30 -5.71 -1.42
CA ILE A 12 9.99 -5.67 -2.86
C ILE A 12 10.87 -6.70 -3.55
N ASP A 13 10.24 -7.67 -4.18
CA ASP A 13 10.87 -8.69 -5.01
C ASP A 13 10.23 -8.68 -6.41
N PHE A 14 10.82 -9.41 -7.36
CA PHE A 14 10.24 -9.59 -8.68
C PHE A 14 9.15 -10.67 -8.65
N ALA A 15 8.03 -10.39 -9.32
CA ALA A 15 7.05 -11.44 -9.57
C ALA A 15 7.61 -12.46 -10.58
N PRO A 16 7.34 -13.77 -10.41
CA PRO A 16 7.64 -14.77 -11.43
C PRO A 16 7.00 -14.41 -12.78
N GLU A 17 7.63 -14.83 -13.87
CA GLU A 17 7.08 -14.64 -15.21
C GLU A 17 5.70 -15.29 -15.32
N GLY A 18 4.76 -14.59 -15.94
CA GLY A 18 3.38 -15.06 -16.12
C GLY A 18 2.47 -14.89 -14.91
N SER A 19 2.99 -14.43 -13.76
CA SER A 19 2.16 -14.12 -12.60
C SER A 19 1.16 -13.00 -12.89
N LEU A 20 -0.04 -13.13 -12.33
CA LEU A 20 -1.09 -12.11 -12.43
C LEU A 20 -1.22 -11.36 -11.12
N CYS A 21 -1.56 -10.08 -11.22
CA CYS A 21 -1.84 -9.23 -10.08
C CYS A 21 -3.10 -9.73 -9.36
N GLU A 22 -2.98 -9.98 -8.07
CA GLU A 22 -4.06 -10.53 -7.25
C GLU A 22 -5.25 -9.56 -7.09
N TRP A 23 -5.04 -8.26 -7.32
CA TRP A 23 -6.08 -7.24 -7.17
C TRP A 23 -6.80 -6.88 -8.48
N CYS A 24 -6.14 -7.01 -9.63
CA CYS A 24 -6.72 -6.54 -10.90
C CYS A 24 -6.57 -7.53 -12.07
N GLY A 25 -5.89 -8.66 -11.88
CA GLY A 25 -5.68 -9.69 -12.90
C GLY A 25 -4.72 -9.31 -14.04
N LYS A 26 -4.17 -8.09 -14.05
CA LYS A 26 -3.14 -7.68 -15.02
C LYS A 26 -1.79 -8.33 -14.70
N PRO A 27 -0.83 -8.41 -15.64
CA PRO A 27 0.50 -8.97 -15.36
C PRO A 27 1.13 -8.34 -14.12
N ALA A 28 1.59 -9.19 -13.20
CA ALA A 28 2.33 -8.76 -12.03
C ALA A 28 3.77 -8.42 -12.42
N MET A 29 4.34 -7.45 -11.72
CA MET A 29 5.73 -7.03 -11.90
C MET A 29 6.53 -7.20 -10.61
N GLN A 30 5.85 -7.21 -9.47
CA GLN A 30 6.46 -7.18 -8.16
C GLN A 30 5.72 -8.10 -7.20
N GLN A 31 6.48 -8.77 -6.35
CA GLN A 31 5.98 -9.42 -5.15
C GLN A 31 6.25 -8.46 -3.99
N LEU A 32 5.22 -8.17 -3.20
CA LEU A 32 5.33 -7.29 -2.04
C LEU A 32 4.95 -8.04 -0.78
N THR A 33 5.71 -7.83 0.29
CA THR A 33 5.41 -8.40 1.62
C THR A 33 5.58 -7.32 2.67
N ALA A 34 4.58 -7.07 3.50
CA ALA A 34 4.67 -6.10 4.59
C ALA A 34 5.62 -6.62 5.70
N ILE A 35 6.63 -5.81 6.04
CA ILE A 35 7.69 -6.19 7.01
C ILE A 35 7.27 -5.86 8.45
N GLY A 36 6.20 -5.09 8.66
CA GLY A 36 5.79 -4.71 9.99
C GLY A 36 4.41 -4.06 10.06
N GLY A 37 4.05 -3.60 11.26
CA GLY A 37 2.74 -3.02 11.54
C GLY A 37 1.63 -4.07 11.55
N LYS A 38 0.39 -3.61 11.33
CA LYS A 38 -0.81 -4.44 11.39
C LYS A 38 -0.84 -5.55 10.34
N TYR A 39 -0.22 -5.31 9.17
CA TYR A 39 -0.24 -6.20 8.02
C TYR A 39 1.00 -7.11 7.94
N HIS A 40 1.77 -7.25 9.02
CA HIS A 40 3.03 -8.03 9.01
C HIS A 40 2.85 -9.43 8.40
N ASN A 41 3.68 -9.76 7.41
CA ASN A 41 3.65 -10.97 6.57
C ASN A 41 2.46 -11.09 5.59
N GLU A 42 1.56 -10.10 5.52
CA GLU A 42 0.64 -10.02 4.39
C GLU A 42 1.41 -9.57 3.13
N GLY A 43 1.05 -10.14 1.99
CA GLY A 43 1.75 -9.91 0.74
C GLY A 43 1.07 -10.59 -0.43
N GLY A 44 1.66 -10.46 -1.62
CA GLY A 44 1.13 -11.03 -2.85
C GLY A 44 1.82 -10.50 -4.10
N PHE A 45 1.29 -10.90 -5.26
CA PHE A 45 1.75 -10.41 -6.56
C PHE A 45 0.95 -9.21 -7.05
N PHE A 46 1.66 -8.15 -7.44
CA PHE A 46 1.05 -6.90 -7.84
C PHE A 46 1.63 -6.36 -9.15
N CYS A 47 0.77 -5.74 -9.96
CA CYS A 47 1.22 -4.80 -10.98
C CYS A 47 1.70 -3.51 -10.28
N HIS A 48 2.44 -2.65 -10.99
CA HIS A 48 3.00 -1.42 -10.42
C HIS A 48 1.94 -0.57 -9.67
N VAL A 49 0.78 -0.34 -10.29
CA VAL A 49 -0.28 0.52 -9.74
C VAL A 49 -0.92 -0.08 -8.49
N CYS A 50 -1.19 -1.38 -8.47
CA CYS A 50 -1.76 -2.06 -7.30
C CYS A 50 -0.73 -2.15 -6.18
N GLY A 51 0.54 -2.36 -6.52
CA GLY A 51 1.64 -2.41 -5.56
C GLY A 51 1.83 -1.09 -4.82
N GLU A 52 1.78 0.05 -5.52
CA GLU A 52 1.80 1.37 -4.86
C GLU A 52 0.64 1.56 -3.87
N LYS A 53 -0.55 1.05 -4.20
CA LYS A 53 -1.71 1.11 -3.30
C LYS A 53 -1.50 0.24 -2.06
N PHE A 54 -0.94 -0.97 -2.24
CA PHE A 54 -0.56 -1.85 -1.13
C PHE A 54 0.47 -1.17 -0.22
N ILE A 55 1.54 -0.61 -0.78
CA ILE A 55 2.58 0.12 -0.03
C ILE A 55 1.97 1.25 0.80
N ARG A 56 1.07 2.05 0.22
CA ARG A 56 0.38 3.13 0.93
C ARG A 56 -0.51 2.61 2.07
N ALA A 57 -1.22 1.50 1.84
CA ALA A 57 -2.06 0.88 2.86
C ALA A 57 -1.24 0.35 4.04
N VAL A 58 -0.06 -0.21 3.76
CA VAL A 58 0.87 -0.71 4.79
C VAL A 58 1.54 0.45 5.54
N ALA A 59 1.94 1.51 4.83
CA ALA A 59 2.59 2.68 5.41
C ALA A 59 1.66 3.52 6.30
N ASP A 60 0.38 3.58 5.96
CA ASP A 60 -0.63 4.33 6.71
C ASP A 60 -1.90 3.49 6.91
N PRO A 61 -1.89 2.54 7.86
CA PRO A 61 -3.03 1.67 8.15
C PRO A 61 -4.24 2.42 8.71
N HIS A 62 -4.07 3.66 9.17
CA HIS A 62 -5.11 4.48 9.79
C HIS A 62 -5.76 5.47 8.81
N ARG A 63 -5.13 5.74 7.67
CA ARG A 63 -5.66 6.57 6.61
C ARG A 63 -6.78 5.84 5.89
N ARG A 64 -8.02 6.25 6.18
CA ARG A 64 -9.18 5.93 5.35
C ARG A 64 -8.86 6.34 3.92
N VAL A 65 -9.04 5.41 2.98
CA VAL A 65 -9.08 5.73 1.55
C VAL A 65 -10.30 6.61 1.34
N VAL A 66 -10.13 7.92 1.43
CA VAL A 66 -11.14 8.88 0.99
C VAL A 66 -11.13 8.80 -0.53
N SER A 67 -12.12 8.11 -1.10
CA SER A 67 -12.47 8.29 -2.51
C SER A 67 -12.66 9.79 -2.79
N PRO A 68 -12.35 10.30 -3.99
CA PRO A 68 -12.35 11.75 -4.30
C PRO A 68 -13.70 12.48 -4.15
N GLU A 69 -14.72 11.89 -3.53
CA GLU A 69 -16.05 12.46 -3.36
C GLU A 69 -16.42 12.80 -1.90
N ALA A 70 -15.47 12.81 -0.95
CA ALA A 70 -15.80 13.21 0.43
C ALA A 70 -14.63 13.87 1.16
N SER A 71 -14.17 15.02 0.66
CA SER A 71 -13.35 15.95 1.44
C SER A 71 -14.16 17.21 1.76
N ALA A 72 -15.14 17.07 2.64
CA ALA A 72 -15.66 18.19 3.41
C ALA A 72 -15.93 17.71 4.85
N GLU A 73 -15.50 18.53 5.80
CA GLU A 73 -15.73 18.41 7.25
C GLU A 73 -14.86 17.33 7.94
N ARG A 74 -13.86 17.70 8.72
CA ARG A 74 -14.07 18.38 10.02
C ARG A 74 -12.85 19.23 10.40
N GLN A 75 -13.02 20.54 10.34
CA GLN A 75 -12.36 21.45 11.28
C GLN A 75 -13.39 21.81 12.37
N ALA A 76 -12.88 22.12 13.57
CA ALA A 76 -13.59 22.54 14.79
C ALA A 76 -14.04 21.41 15.74
N LEU A 77 -13.18 21.13 16.74
CA LEU A 77 -13.58 21.36 18.13
C LEU A 77 -12.32 21.52 19.00
N SER A 78 -11.91 22.78 19.19
CA SER A 78 -11.17 23.19 20.39
C SER A 78 -12.13 24.09 21.15
N THR A 79 -12.53 23.68 22.34
CA THR A 79 -13.12 24.53 23.37
C THR A 79 -12.21 24.41 24.58
#